data_AF-A0AAN0JMQ7-F1
#
_entry.id   AF-A0AAN0JMQ7-F1
#
_cell.length_a   1.000
_cell.length_b   1.000
_cell.length_c   1.000
_cell.angle_alpha   90.00
_cell.angle_beta   90.00
_cell.angle_gamma   90.00
#
_symmetry.space_group_name_H-M   'P 1'
#
loop_
_entity.id
_entity.type
_entity.pdbx_description
1 polymer ?
#
loop_
_entity_poly.entity_id
_entity_poly.type
_entity_poly.pdbx_seq_one_letter_code
_entity_poly.pdbx_strand_id
1 'polypeptide(L)'
;MKIKIRITKEALSSCDHQFSRFHAFLKCNESKPECGRQTLSELLITPVQRIPRIILLLQDLLKRTDTGHIDYKQLEESVEKLKNVMEHINEDKRKTEKQMHMFELIRDIEDVPATVLSSHRWFISRHDVLELNISNNGKTNKPLSIALFLFSDSIEIAKIRSGHGFVAMKDSYKPYRHLEFLTYSNIRSVIDFTDSEDVVNGFGLLVHWSDDPQERLLTFKINGDSSIKTELINKISQMMCTSNCAPSPDMFVWKTSSDILHSMPKTGGSIGPIDTGTIKRAFT
;
A
#
# COMPACT_ATOMS: atom_id res chain seq x y z
N MET A 1 18.90 -4.89 -2.01
CA MET A 1 20.20 -5.42 -1.51
C MET A 1 20.48 -5.09 -0.03
N LYS A 2 20.47 -3.82 0.43
CA LYS A 2 20.72 -3.47 1.85
C LYS A 2 19.78 -4.15 2.87
N ILE A 3 18.48 -4.32 2.54
CA ILE A 3 17.55 -5.03 3.42
C ILE A 3 17.83 -6.53 3.48
N LYS A 4 18.12 -7.18 2.34
CA LYS A 4 18.53 -8.59 2.34
C LYS A 4 19.78 -8.79 3.20
N ILE A 5 20.76 -7.89 3.12
CA ILE A 5 21.92 -7.93 4.03
C ILE A 5 21.53 -7.73 5.49
N ARG A 6 20.63 -6.80 5.81
CA ARG A 6 20.17 -6.61 7.19
C ARG A 6 19.52 -7.88 7.73
N ILE A 7 18.62 -8.49 6.97
CA ILE A 7 17.94 -9.75 7.33
C ILE A 7 18.97 -10.87 7.47
N THR A 8 19.91 -11.01 6.54
CA THR A 8 20.99 -12.00 6.63
C THR A 8 21.87 -11.75 7.86
N LYS A 9 22.18 -10.49 8.20
CA LYS A 9 22.95 -10.13 9.38
C LYS A 9 22.20 -10.45 10.68
N GLU A 10 20.90 -10.15 10.75
CA GLU A 10 20.03 -10.50 11.87
C GLU A 10 19.93 -12.03 12.04
N ALA A 11 19.73 -12.77 10.94
CA ALA A 11 19.70 -14.22 10.93
C ALA A 11 21.04 -14.84 11.38
N LEU A 12 22.17 -14.33 10.86
CA LEU A 12 23.51 -14.76 11.27
C LEU A 12 23.75 -14.50 12.76
N SER A 13 23.38 -13.32 13.25
CA SER A 13 23.49 -12.98 14.68
C SER A 13 22.61 -13.90 15.54
N SER A 14 21.37 -14.14 15.13
CA SER A 14 20.46 -15.06 15.83
C SER A 14 21.05 -16.48 15.90
N CYS A 15 21.55 -17.00 14.77
CA CYS A 15 22.17 -18.31 14.70
C CYS A 15 23.46 -18.41 15.52
N ASP A 16 24.28 -17.36 15.54
CA ASP A 16 25.52 -17.30 16.33
C ASP A 16 25.23 -17.39 17.83
N HIS A 17 24.19 -16.69 18.30
CA HIS A 17 23.78 -16.75 19.70
C HIS A 17 23.05 -18.04 20.07
N GLN A 18 22.20 -18.58 19.19
CA GLN A 18 21.40 -19.76 19.48
C GLN A 18 22.17 -21.08 19.36
N PHE A 19 23.17 -21.17 18.46
CA PHE A 19 23.82 -22.42 18.12
C PHE A 19 25.34 -22.36 18.36
N SER A 20 25.78 -22.89 19.51
CA SER A 20 27.19 -22.94 19.91
C SER A 20 28.12 -23.61 18.88
N ARG A 21 27.62 -24.60 18.15
CA ARG A 21 28.36 -25.27 17.07
C ARG A 21 28.57 -24.36 15.85
N PHE A 22 27.59 -23.51 15.55
CA PHE A 22 27.69 -22.50 14.50
C PHE A 22 28.65 -21.38 14.92
N HIS A 23 28.60 -20.95 16.18
CA HIS A 23 29.55 -19.99 16.75
C HIS A 23 31.00 -20.46 16.60
N ALA A 24 31.29 -21.69 17.03
CA ALA A 24 32.64 -22.27 16.89
C ALA A 24 33.07 -22.36 15.41
N PHE A 25 32.16 -22.78 14.53
CA PHE A 25 32.42 -22.81 13.08
C PHE A 25 32.75 -21.42 12.53
N LEU A 26 31.99 -20.39 12.90
CA LEU A 26 32.26 -19.01 12.47
C LEU A 26 33.64 -18.56 12.91
N LYS A 27 33.97 -18.70 14.20
CA LYS A 27 35.27 -18.25 14.73
C LYS A 27 36.46 -18.98 14.11
N CYS A 28 36.37 -20.29 13.91
CA CYS A 28 37.42 -21.06 13.23
C CYS A 28 37.64 -20.62 11.77
N ASN A 29 36.59 -20.19 11.06
CA ASN A 29 36.74 -19.72 9.69
C ASN A 29 37.19 -18.26 9.62
N GLU A 30 36.69 -17.38 10.49
CA GLU A 30 37.08 -15.96 10.55
C GLU A 30 38.57 -15.76 10.92
N SER A 31 39.17 -16.71 11.65
CA SER A 31 40.60 -16.69 11.99
C SER A 31 41.52 -17.05 10.82
N LYS A 32 40.98 -17.57 9.72
CA LYS A 32 41.78 -17.97 8.56
C LYS A 32 42.35 -16.73 7.84
N PRO A 33 43.59 -16.79 7.34
CA PRO A 33 44.24 -15.63 6.70
C PRO A 33 43.47 -15.13 5.46
N GLU A 34 42.78 -16.00 4.75
CA GLU A 34 41.96 -15.69 3.57
C GLU A 34 40.80 -14.73 3.89
N CYS A 35 40.34 -14.72 5.15
CA CYS A 35 39.25 -13.84 5.60
C CYS A 35 39.74 -12.43 5.97
N GLY A 36 41.05 -12.17 5.99
CA GLY A 36 41.59 -10.82 6.21
C GLY A 36 41.18 -10.17 7.55
N ARG A 37 40.92 -10.98 8.59
CA ARG A 37 40.35 -10.56 9.89
C ARG A 37 38.98 -9.88 9.80
N GLN A 38 38.26 -10.09 8.70
CA GLN A 38 36.90 -9.60 8.54
C GLN A 38 35.92 -10.66 9.04
N THR A 39 34.86 -10.21 9.69
CA THR A 39 33.73 -11.08 10.05
C THR A 39 32.97 -11.51 8.80
N LEU A 40 32.23 -12.63 8.87
CA LEU A 40 31.37 -13.05 7.76
C LEU A 40 30.37 -11.94 7.37
N SER A 41 29.86 -11.18 8.35
CA SER A 41 28.96 -10.06 8.08
C SER A 41 29.63 -8.94 7.28
N GLU A 42 30.91 -8.65 7.50
CA GLU A 42 31.66 -7.62 6.76
C GLU A 42 31.98 -8.07 5.34
N LEU A 43 32.34 -9.34 5.18
CA LEU A 43 32.55 -9.95 3.86
C LEU A 43 31.27 -9.88 3.02
N LEU A 44 30.10 -10.16 3.61
CA LEU A 44 28.81 -10.10 2.93
C LEU A 44 28.37 -8.68 2.54
N ILE A 45 28.89 -7.64 3.19
CA ILE A 45 28.62 -6.23 2.85
C ILE A 45 29.40 -5.79 1.61
N THR A 46 30.58 -6.36 1.39
CA THR A 46 31.51 -5.94 0.35
C THR A 46 30.89 -5.87 -1.06
N PRO A 47 30.10 -6.85 -1.55
CA PRO A 47 29.46 -6.77 -2.87
C PRO A 47 28.50 -5.59 -3.04
N VAL A 48 27.78 -5.19 -1.98
CA VAL A 48 26.88 -4.03 -2.02
C VAL A 48 27.64 -2.72 -2.17
N GLN A 49 28.82 -2.62 -1.55
CA GLN A 49 29.63 -1.40 -1.56
C GLN A 49 30.55 -1.31 -2.78
N ARG A 50 30.84 -2.44 -3.43
CA ARG A 50 31.79 -2.54 -4.54
C ARG A 50 31.33 -1.76 -5.78
N ILE A 51 30.07 -1.88 -6.18
CA ILE A 51 29.54 -1.20 -7.37
C ILE A 51 29.60 0.34 -7.22
N PRO A 52 29.11 0.95 -6.13
CA PRO A 52 29.27 2.39 -5.90
C PRO A 52 30.73 2.86 -5.94
N ARG A 53 31.64 2.07 -5.35
CA ARG A 53 33.07 2.42 -5.33
C ARG A 53 33.68 2.40 -6.73
N ILE A 54 33.34 1.43 -7.57
CA ILE A 54 33.81 1.36 -8.97
C ILE A 54 33.30 2.57 -9.75
N ILE A 55 32.05 2.98 -9.56
CA ILE A 55 31.49 4.17 -10.21
C ILE A 55 32.29 5.42 -9.86
N LEU A 56 32.59 5.64 -8.56
CA LEU A 56 33.38 6.79 -8.12
C LEU A 56 34.79 6.78 -8.73
N LEU A 57 35.46 5.62 -8.74
CA LEU A 57 36.79 5.47 -9.32
C LEU A 57 36.79 5.75 -10.82
N LEU A 58 35.82 5.23 -11.57
CA LEU A 58 35.70 5.46 -13.01
C LEU A 58 35.33 6.92 -13.33
N GLN A 59 34.48 7.55 -12.51
CA GLN A 59 34.19 8.97 -12.64
C GLN A 59 35.43 9.84 -12.42
N ASP A 60 36.24 9.52 -11.42
CA ASP A 60 37.47 10.26 -11.15
C ASP A 60 38.55 10.01 -12.21
N LEU A 61 38.59 8.81 -12.78
CA LEU A 61 39.44 8.49 -13.93
C LEU A 61 38.99 9.26 -15.18
N LEU A 62 37.69 9.28 -15.49
CA LEU A 62 37.12 10.01 -16.62
C LEU A 62 37.41 11.52 -16.52
N LYS A 63 37.26 12.14 -15.34
CA LYS A 63 37.59 13.55 -15.12
C LYS A 63 39.06 13.90 -15.40
N ARG A 64 39.96 12.92 -15.28
CA ARG A 64 41.41 13.07 -15.47
C ARG A 64 41.87 12.59 -16.84
N THR A 65 40.96 12.09 -17.67
CA THR A 65 41.25 11.61 -19.03
C THR A 65 40.84 12.70 -20.01
N ASP A 66 41.72 13.05 -20.96
CA ASP A 66 41.42 14.03 -21.99
C ASP A 66 40.32 13.52 -22.93
N THR A 67 39.42 14.39 -23.36
CA THR A 67 38.38 14.13 -24.36
C THR A 67 38.92 13.55 -25.68
N GLY A 68 40.16 13.87 -26.07
CA GLY A 68 40.81 13.30 -27.26
C GLY A 68 41.44 11.92 -27.05
N HIS A 69 41.45 11.39 -25.82
CA HIS A 69 42.04 10.09 -25.51
C HIS A 69 41.16 8.95 -26.03
N ILE A 70 41.79 7.90 -26.57
CA ILE A 70 41.11 6.72 -27.14
C ILE A 70 40.13 6.04 -26.17
N ASP A 71 40.41 6.10 -24.87
CA ASP A 71 39.61 5.47 -23.82
C ASP A 71 38.49 6.38 -23.28
N TYR A 72 38.47 7.68 -23.61
CA TYR A 72 37.53 8.64 -23.02
C TYR A 72 36.07 8.20 -23.21
N LYS A 73 35.71 7.86 -24.46
CA LYS A 73 34.36 7.40 -24.81
C LYS A 73 34.01 6.08 -24.11
N GLN A 74 34.95 5.14 -24.03
CA GLN A 74 34.72 3.85 -23.37
C GLN A 74 34.53 4.02 -21.85
N LEU A 75 35.26 4.95 -21.23
CA LEU A 75 35.10 5.30 -19.82
C LEU A 75 33.74 5.94 -19.55
N GLU A 76 33.30 6.86 -20.40
CA GLU A 76 31.97 7.48 -20.31
C GLU A 76 30.85 6.43 -20.37
N GLU A 77 30.86 5.57 -21.39
CA GLU A 77 29.90 4.47 -21.54
C GLU A 77 29.92 3.50 -20.35
N SER A 78 31.10 3.23 -19.80
CA SER A 78 31.25 2.33 -18.63
C SER A 78 30.63 2.92 -17.38
N VAL A 79 30.82 4.22 -17.14
CA VAL A 79 30.18 4.94 -16.03
C VAL A 79 28.66 4.92 -16.18
N GLU A 80 28.14 5.18 -17.38
CA GLU A 80 26.70 5.16 -17.65
C GLU A 80 26.10 3.77 -17.42
N LYS A 81 26.70 2.72 -17.97
CA LYS A 81 26.23 1.33 -17.77
C LYS A 81 26.17 0.96 -16.29
N LEU A 82 27.18 1.34 -15.50
CA LEU A 82 27.19 1.05 -14.07
C LEU A 82 26.15 1.87 -13.28
N LYS A 83 25.86 3.11 -13.69
CA LYS A 83 24.74 3.89 -13.12
C LYS A 83 23.41 3.19 -13.38
N ASN A 84 23.16 2.71 -14.59
CA ASN A 84 21.93 1.98 -14.93
C ASN A 84 21.77 0.69 -14.10
N VAL A 85 22.87 -0.05 -13.88
CA VAL A 85 22.88 -1.21 -12.98
C VAL A 85 22.52 -0.82 -11.54
N MET A 86 23.06 0.29 -11.03
CA MET A 86 22.73 0.78 -9.70
C MET A 86 21.25 1.20 -9.56
N GLU A 87 20.69 1.83 -10.58
CA GLU A 87 19.27 2.18 -10.62
C GLU A 87 18.38 0.94 -10.60
N HIS A 88 18.73 -0.07 -11.41
CA HIS A 88 18.02 -1.36 -11.42
C HIS A 88 18.05 -2.04 -10.03
N ILE A 89 19.22 -2.11 -9.39
CA ILE A 89 19.36 -2.67 -8.03
C ILE A 89 18.51 -1.90 -7.00
N ASN A 90 18.44 -0.57 -7.13
CA ASN A 90 17.66 0.28 -6.24
C ASN A 90 16.15 0.08 -6.45
N GLU A 91 15.68 -0.01 -7.69
CA GLU A 91 14.27 -0.26 -7.97
C GLU A 91 13.84 -1.66 -7.53
N ASP A 92 14.66 -2.68 -7.74
CA ASP A 92 14.39 -4.04 -7.25
C ASP A 92 14.33 -4.11 -5.72
N LYS A 93 15.19 -3.35 -5.03
CA LYS A 93 15.11 -3.17 -3.58
C LYS A 93 13.77 -2.55 -3.19
N ARG A 94 13.36 -1.47 -3.87
CA ARG A 94 12.09 -0.77 -3.61
C ARG A 94 10.89 -1.68 -3.85
N LYS A 95 10.89 -2.48 -4.92
CA LYS A 95 9.85 -3.47 -5.21
C LYS A 95 9.77 -4.55 -4.13
N THR A 96 10.91 -5.09 -3.71
CA THR A 96 10.96 -6.11 -2.63
C THR A 96 10.39 -5.54 -1.32
N GLU A 97 10.76 -4.32 -0.96
CA GLU A 97 10.25 -3.63 0.24
C GLU A 97 8.74 -3.44 0.20
N LYS A 98 8.20 -2.99 -0.94
CA LYS A 98 6.76 -2.85 -1.14
C LYS A 98 6.01 -4.19 -1.03
N GLN A 99 6.58 -5.25 -1.61
CA GLN A 99 6.00 -6.60 -1.55
C GLN A 99 6.02 -7.18 -0.14
N MET A 100 7.10 -6.97 0.64
CA MET A 100 7.14 -7.37 2.05
C MET A 100 6.06 -6.66 2.86
N HIS A 101 5.92 -5.35 2.66
CA HIS A 101 4.88 -4.58 3.36
C HIS A 101 3.46 -5.03 2.98
N MET A 102 3.23 -5.34 1.70
CA MET A 102 1.97 -5.93 1.23
C MET A 102 1.63 -7.23 1.97
N PHE A 103 2.62 -8.11 2.11
CA PHE A 103 2.44 -9.39 2.79
C PHE A 103 2.10 -9.21 4.27
N GLU A 104 2.75 -8.27 4.95
CA GLU A 104 2.44 -7.92 6.35
C GLU A 104 1.00 -7.43 6.50
N LEU A 105 0.55 -6.53 5.63
CA LEU A 105 -0.83 -6.01 5.65
C LEU A 105 -1.87 -7.12 5.45
N ILE A 106 -1.67 -7.97 4.45
CA ILE A 106 -2.60 -9.05 4.10
C ILE A 106 -2.65 -10.12 5.20
N ARG A 107 -1.53 -10.38 5.88
CA ARG A 107 -1.49 -11.29 7.04
C ARG A 107 -2.42 -10.82 8.16
N ASP A 108 -2.54 -9.51 8.36
CA ASP A 108 -3.36 -8.91 9.41
C ASP A 108 -4.87 -8.88 9.06
N ILE A 109 -5.24 -9.28 7.84
CA ILE A 109 -6.63 -9.37 7.35
C ILE A 109 -7.08 -10.84 7.31
N GLU A 110 -8.20 -11.13 7.96
CA GLU A 110 -8.87 -12.43 7.94
C GLU A 110 -9.75 -12.57 6.69
N ASP A 111 -9.86 -13.79 6.14
CA ASP A 111 -10.67 -14.13 4.96
C ASP A 111 -10.34 -13.33 3.68
N VAL A 112 -9.12 -12.77 3.60
CA VAL A 112 -8.67 -12.01 2.43
C VAL A 112 -8.52 -12.91 1.20
N PRO A 113 -9.11 -12.54 0.04
CA PRO A 113 -8.96 -13.31 -1.20
C PRO A 113 -7.51 -13.39 -1.66
N ALA A 114 -7.11 -14.53 -2.21
CA ALA A 114 -5.76 -14.71 -2.78
C ALA A 114 -5.46 -13.72 -3.92
N THR A 115 -6.50 -13.21 -4.59
CA THR A 115 -6.41 -12.20 -5.66
C THR A 115 -5.89 -10.84 -5.18
N VAL A 116 -5.93 -10.56 -3.87
CA VAL A 116 -5.36 -9.35 -3.27
C VAL A 116 -3.82 -9.37 -3.34
N LEU A 117 -3.20 -10.55 -3.35
CA LEU A 117 -1.75 -10.70 -3.55
C LEU A 117 -1.41 -10.60 -5.05
N SER A 118 -0.72 -9.54 -5.43
CA SER A 118 -0.25 -9.31 -6.81
C SER A 118 1.17 -8.75 -6.83
N SER A 119 1.98 -9.22 -7.78
CA SER A 119 3.38 -8.77 -7.98
C SER A 119 3.49 -7.29 -8.36
N HIS A 120 2.43 -6.71 -8.93
CA HIS A 120 2.41 -5.33 -9.41
C HIS A 120 1.63 -4.38 -8.50
N ARG A 121 1.00 -4.91 -7.46
CA ARG A 121 0.24 -4.11 -6.50
C ARG A 121 1.15 -3.57 -5.41
N TRP A 122 0.96 -2.31 -5.04
CA TRP A 122 1.65 -1.70 -3.89
C TRP A 122 0.69 -0.85 -3.06
N PHE A 123 0.93 -0.81 -1.75
CA PHE A 123 0.10 -0.08 -0.79
C PHE A 123 0.33 1.43 -0.85
N ILE A 124 -0.75 2.20 -0.93
CA ILE A 124 -0.75 3.67 -0.97
C ILE A 124 -0.99 4.24 0.42
N SER A 125 -2.15 3.93 1.02
CA SER A 125 -2.54 4.43 2.33
C SER A 125 -3.68 3.63 2.96
N ARG A 126 -3.82 3.73 4.28
CA ARG A 126 -4.93 3.16 5.05
C ARG A 126 -5.75 4.29 5.67
N HIS A 127 -7.07 4.18 5.59
CA HIS A 127 -7.98 5.14 6.21
C HIS A 127 -9.03 4.39 7.03
N ASP A 128 -9.07 4.69 8.33
CA ASP A 128 -10.04 4.11 9.26
C ASP A 128 -11.29 5.02 9.25
N VAL A 129 -12.43 4.45 8.87
CA VAL A 129 -13.70 5.15 8.63
C VAL A 129 -14.84 4.45 9.37
N LEU A 130 -15.97 5.15 9.51
CA LEU A 130 -17.21 4.58 10.01
C LEU A 130 -18.21 4.44 8.87
N GLU A 131 -18.83 3.28 8.77
CA GLU A 131 -19.96 3.07 7.85
C GLU A 131 -21.15 3.92 8.28
N LEU A 132 -21.69 4.70 7.34
CA LEU A 132 -22.94 5.43 7.52
C LEU A 132 -24.10 4.53 7.09
N ASN A 133 -24.59 3.69 8.00
CA ASN A 133 -25.81 2.92 7.77
C ASN A 133 -27.04 3.82 7.90
N ILE A 134 -27.84 3.93 6.83
CA ILE A 134 -29.16 4.56 6.91
C ILE A 134 -30.11 3.52 7.54
N SER A 135 -30.28 3.60 8.87
CA SER A 135 -31.04 2.63 9.68
C SER A 135 -32.44 2.33 9.15
N ASN A 136 -32.76 1.04 9.03
CA ASN A 136 -34.11 0.50 8.89
C ASN A 136 -34.53 -0.24 10.18
N ASN A 137 -35.72 0.06 10.69
CA ASN A 137 -36.44 -0.66 11.75
C ASN A 137 -35.72 -0.86 13.09
N GLY A 138 -35.58 0.22 13.88
CA GLY A 138 -35.64 0.17 15.35
C GLY A 138 -34.62 -0.69 16.11
N LYS A 139 -33.70 -1.36 15.42
CA LYS A 139 -32.54 -2.05 15.99
C LYS A 139 -31.31 -1.24 15.62
N THR A 140 -30.77 -0.53 16.59
CA THR A 140 -29.57 0.28 16.47
C THR A 140 -28.37 -0.63 16.18
N ASN A 141 -28.16 -1.00 14.91
CA ASN A 141 -26.90 -1.59 14.50
C ASN A 141 -25.81 -0.52 14.72
N LYS A 142 -24.87 -0.81 15.61
CA LYS A 142 -23.74 0.07 15.87
C LYS A 142 -23.00 0.32 14.55
N PRO A 143 -22.56 1.56 14.27
CA PRO A 143 -21.80 1.87 13.06
C PRO A 143 -20.60 0.94 12.96
N LEU A 144 -20.39 0.34 11.79
CA LEU A 144 -19.25 -0.53 11.56
C LEU A 144 -17.98 0.32 11.42
N SER A 145 -16.95 -0.02 12.19
CA SER A 145 -15.61 0.51 11.95
C SER A 145 -14.97 -0.25 10.79
N ILE A 146 -14.55 0.49 9.78
CA ILE A 146 -14.02 -0.03 8.52
C ILE A 146 -12.61 0.54 8.30
N ALA A 147 -11.70 -0.27 7.79
CA ALA A 147 -10.41 0.15 7.28
C ALA A 147 -10.42 0.02 5.76
N LEU A 148 -10.16 1.14 5.07
CA LEU A 148 -9.96 1.20 3.63
C LEU A 148 -8.46 1.12 3.36
N PHE A 149 -8.00 0.05 2.71
CA PHE A 149 -6.63 -0.10 2.26
C PHE A 149 -6.57 0.23 0.76
N LEU A 150 -5.98 1.38 0.44
CA LEU A 150 -5.80 1.81 -0.94
C LEU A 150 -4.52 1.19 -1.49
N PHE A 151 -4.65 0.49 -2.61
CA PHE A 151 -3.54 -0.05 -3.38
C PHE A 151 -3.41 0.66 -4.72
N SER A 152 -2.36 0.37 -5.46
CA SER A 152 -2.06 0.98 -6.76
C SER A 152 -3.05 0.69 -7.90
N ASP A 153 -4.00 -0.20 -7.69
CA ASP A 153 -4.96 -0.66 -8.71
C ASP A 153 -6.33 -1.02 -8.12
N SER A 154 -6.47 -1.01 -6.79
CA SER A 154 -7.63 -1.55 -6.07
C SER A 154 -7.76 -0.99 -4.66
N ILE A 155 -8.92 -1.20 -4.05
CA ILE A 155 -9.24 -0.87 -2.68
C ILE A 155 -9.73 -2.15 -1.99
N GLU A 156 -9.11 -2.48 -0.85
CA GLU A 156 -9.60 -3.51 0.06
C GLU A 156 -10.38 -2.84 1.20
N ILE A 157 -11.60 -3.29 1.42
CA ILE A 157 -12.51 -2.83 2.46
C ILE A 157 -12.57 -3.91 3.53
N ALA A 158 -12.12 -3.60 4.74
CA ALA A 158 -12.12 -4.57 5.83
C ALA A 158 -12.80 -4.01 7.08
N LYS A 159 -13.53 -4.86 7.80
CA LYS A 159 -14.09 -4.55 9.11
C LYS A 159 -12.99 -4.58 10.17
N ILE A 160 -12.91 -3.52 10.98
CA ILE A 160 -12.03 -3.45 12.15
C ILE A 160 -12.67 -4.26 13.29
N ARG A 161 -11.94 -5.22 13.85
CA ARG A 161 -12.39 -5.97 15.03
C ARG A 161 -12.09 -5.17 16.31
N SER A 162 -13.12 -4.91 17.10
CA SER A 162 -12.95 -4.44 18.47
C SER A 162 -12.32 -5.57 19.28
N GLY A 163 -11.12 -5.36 19.82
CA GLY A 163 -10.41 -6.39 20.58
C GLY A 163 -11.24 -6.84 21.78
N HIS A 164 -11.60 -8.13 21.82
CA HIS A 164 -12.03 -8.74 23.07
C HIS A 164 -10.85 -8.73 24.04
N GLY A 165 -11.05 -8.12 25.21
CA GLY A 165 -10.08 -8.12 26.29
C GLY A 165 -9.65 -9.53 26.67
N PHE A 166 -8.40 -9.60 27.15
CA PHE A 166 -7.72 -10.75 27.77
C PHE A 166 -7.24 -11.86 26.80
N VAL A 167 -5.92 -11.81 26.55
CA VAL A 167 -5.03 -12.94 26.22
C VAL A 167 -5.43 -13.75 24.97
N ALA A 168 -5.54 -13.10 23.81
CA ALA A 168 -5.32 -13.82 22.56
C ALA A 168 -3.81 -13.95 22.33
N MET A 169 -3.32 -15.17 22.07
CA MET A 169 -1.95 -15.39 21.62
C MET A 169 -1.66 -14.45 20.44
N LYS A 170 -0.60 -13.65 20.56
CA LYS A 170 -0.26 -12.53 19.67
C LYS A 170 -0.17 -12.92 18.18
N ASP A 171 0.07 -14.20 17.87
CA ASP A 171 0.31 -14.66 16.50
C ASP A 171 -0.95 -15.08 15.73
N SER A 172 -2.12 -15.20 16.39
CA SER A 172 -3.36 -15.64 15.73
C SER A 172 -4.41 -14.55 15.59
N TYR A 173 -4.27 -13.43 16.32
CA TYR A 173 -5.24 -12.35 16.28
C TYR A 173 -5.07 -11.53 15.00
N LYS A 174 -6.08 -11.59 14.12
CA LYS A 174 -6.19 -10.72 12.95
C LYS A 174 -7.07 -9.52 13.26
N PRO A 175 -6.54 -8.28 13.27
CA PRO A 175 -7.30 -7.08 13.63
C PRO A 175 -8.38 -6.71 12.60
N TYR A 176 -8.26 -7.19 11.37
CA TYR A 176 -9.19 -6.88 10.29
C TYR A 176 -9.86 -8.14 9.76
N ARG A 177 -11.09 -8.01 9.27
CA ARG A 177 -11.79 -9.04 8.51
C ARG A 177 -12.23 -8.49 7.18
N HIS A 178 -11.88 -9.17 6.10
CA HIS A 178 -12.27 -8.83 4.73
C HIS A 178 -13.79 -8.63 4.63
N LEU A 179 -14.21 -7.59 3.91
CA LEU A 179 -15.60 -7.37 3.52
C LEU A 179 -15.74 -7.40 2.00
N GLU A 180 -14.97 -6.58 1.30
CA GLU A 180 -15.08 -6.36 -0.14
C GLU A 180 -13.72 -5.98 -0.73
N PHE A 181 -13.47 -6.39 -1.98
CA PHE A 181 -12.28 -6.03 -2.74
C PHE A 181 -12.69 -5.47 -4.10
N LEU A 182 -12.36 -4.21 -4.34
CA LEU A 182 -12.84 -3.45 -5.51
C LEU A 182 -11.68 -2.92 -6.34
N THR A 183 -11.74 -3.04 -7.66
CA THR A 183 -10.82 -2.29 -8.53
C THR A 183 -11.31 -0.86 -8.71
N TYR A 184 -10.42 0.07 -9.06
CA TYR A 184 -10.85 1.46 -9.31
C TYR A 184 -11.83 1.58 -10.48
N SER A 185 -11.82 0.65 -11.43
CA SER A 185 -12.79 0.61 -12.53
C SER A 185 -14.19 0.13 -12.11
N ASN A 186 -14.32 -0.51 -10.94
CA ASN A 186 -15.63 -0.80 -10.33
C ASN A 186 -16.26 0.44 -9.68
N ILE A 187 -15.47 1.48 -9.42
CA ILE A 187 -15.96 2.73 -8.87
C ILE A 187 -16.36 3.63 -10.03
N ARG A 188 -17.62 4.07 -10.04
CA ARG A 188 -18.13 4.99 -11.05
C ARG A 188 -17.91 6.44 -10.64
N SER A 189 -18.12 6.75 -9.38
CA SER A 189 -17.99 8.11 -8.85
C SER A 189 -17.73 8.12 -7.36
N VAL A 190 -17.00 9.12 -6.89
CA VAL A 190 -16.80 9.46 -5.48
C VAL A 190 -17.72 10.63 -5.15
N ILE A 191 -18.51 10.50 -4.09
CA ILE A 191 -19.41 11.53 -3.61
C ILE A 191 -18.79 12.19 -2.38
N ASP A 192 -18.47 13.47 -2.47
CA ASP A 192 -18.04 14.32 -1.36
C ASP A 192 -19.29 14.95 -0.72
N PHE A 193 -19.64 14.49 0.48
CA PHE A 193 -20.78 15.07 1.18
C PHE A 193 -20.36 16.34 1.91
N THR A 194 -21.08 17.44 1.68
CA THR A 194 -20.97 18.64 2.52
C THR A 194 -21.58 18.35 3.88
N ASP A 195 -21.00 18.95 4.92
CA ASP A 195 -21.37 18.70 6.29
C ASP A 195 -22.82 19.15 6.56
N SER A 196 -23.55 18.35 7.33
CA SER A 196 -24.88 18.64 7.88
C SER A 196 -24.84 18.56 9.41
N GLU A 197 -25.97 18.82 10.06
CA GLU A 197 -26.10 18.69 11.53
C GLU A 197 -25.79 17.25 12.00
N ASP A 198 -26.13 16.24 11.19
CA ASP A 198 -25.99 14.83 11.56
C ASP A 198 -24.66 14.21 11.10
N VAL A 199 -24.14 14.63 9.94
CA VAL A 199 -23.00 14.00 9.28
C VAL A 199 -21.96 15.05 8.92
N VAL A 200 -20.82 14.98 9.60
CA VAL A 200 -19.60 15.75 9.32
C VAL A 200 -18.56 14.81 8.71
N ASN A 201 -17.82 15.28 7.71
CA ASN A 201 -16.79 14.51 7.00
C ASN A 201 -17.31 13.23 6.33
N GLY A 202 -18.52 13.29 5.78
CA GLY A 202 -19.11 12.21 4.99
C GLY A 202 -18.52 12.14 3.58
N PHE A 203 -18.37 10.93 3.06
CA PHE A 203 -18.16 10.68 1.63
C PHE A 203 -18.78 9.34 1.21
N GLY A 204 -18.86 9.07 -0.08
CA GLY A 204 -19.31 7.77 -0.55
C GLY A 204 -18.71 7.34 -1.89
N LEU A 205 -18.81 6.05 -2.18
CA LEU A 205 -18.32 5.41 -3.40
C LEU A 205 -19.51 4.78 -4.12
N LEU A 206 -19.84 5.29 -5.30
CA LEU A 206 -20.83 4.70 -6.18
C LEU A 206 -20.16 3.61 -7.01
N VAL A 207 -20.55 2.37 -6.79
CA VAL A 207 -19.85 1.17 -7.27
C VAL A 207 -20.79 0.26 -8.06
N HIS A 208 -20.21 -0.43 -9.04
CA HIS A 208 -20.88 -1.47 -9.82
C HIS A 208 -20.04 -2.75 -9.78
N TRP A 209 -20.72 -3.90 -9.65
CA TRP A 209 -20.09 -5.22 -9.68
C TRP A 209 -20.46 -5.90 -10.98
N SER A 210 -19.56 -6.73 -11.51
CA SER A 210 -19.80 -7.45 -12.76
C SER A 210 -21.02 -8.39 -12.69
N ASP A 211 -21.37 -8.83 -11.49
CA ASP A 211 -22.44 -9.80 -11.23
C ASP A 211 -23.76 -9.16 -10.78
N ASP A 212 -23.80 -7.85 -10.55
CA ASP A 212 -25.00 -7.11 -10.11
C ASP A 212 -25.23 -5.88 -11.03
N PRO A 213 -26.32 -5.85 -11.82
CA PRO A 213 -26.61 -4.71 -12.68
C PRO A 213 -26.98 -3.44 -11.90
N GLN A 214 -27.21 -3.53 -10.59
CA GLN A 214 -27.57 -2.39 -9.77
C GLN A 214 -26.33 -1.71 -9.18
N GLU A 215 -26.20 -0.40 -9.44
CA GLU A 215 -25.23 0.43 -8.74
C GLU A 215 -25.59 0.49 -7.26
N ARG A 216 -24.58 0.36 -6.40
CA ARG A 216 -24.75 0.59 -4.96
C ARG A 216 -23.82 1.72 -4.52
N LEU A 217 -24.25 2.50 -3.54
CA LEU A 217 -23.40 3.54 -2.97
C LEU A 217 -23.01 3.15 -1.54
N LEU A 218 -21.70 3.06 -1.34
CA LEU A 218 -21.07 2.81 -0.05
C LEU A 218 -20.84 4.16 0.62
N THR A 219 -21.35 4.35 1.83
CA THR A 219 -21.31 5.64 2.53
C THR A 219 -20.46 5.53 3.80
N PHE A 220 -19.58 6.50 3.97
CA PHE A 220 -18.58 6.49 5.04
C PHE A 220 -18.46 7.87 5.68
N LYS A 221 -18.02 7.88 6.93
CA LYS A 221 -17.63 9.06 7.68
C LYS A 221 -16.20 8.91 8.17
N ILE A 222 -15.40 9.96 8.00
CA ILE A 222 -14.05 10.01 8.56
C ILE A 222 -14.10 10.58 9.97
N ASN A 223 -13.40 9.93 10.90
CA ASN A 223 -13.16 10.46 12.22
C ASN A 223 -11.92 11.37 12.17
N GLY A 224 -12.07 12.64 12.51
CA GLY A 224 -10.96 13.59 12.56
C GLY A 224 -11.16 14.80 11.65
N ASP A 225 -10.06 15.30 11.10
CA ASP A 225 -10.00 16.53 10.31
C ASP A 225 -10.55 16.34 8.88
N SER A 226 -11.19 17.39 8.35
CA SER A 226 -11.74 17.43 6.99
C SER A 226 -10.66 17.38 5.90
N SER A 227 -9.41 17.72 6.27
CA SER A 227 -8.23 17.55 5.42
C SER A 227 -8.01 16.08 5.02
N ILE A 228 -8.27 15.12 5.92
CA ILE A 228 -8.14 13.68 5.67
C ILE A 228 -9.16 13.22 4.63
N LYS A 229 -10.39 13.75 4.70
CA LYS A 229 -11.43 13.49 3.69
C LYS A 229 -10.99 13.96 2.32
N THR A 230 -10.51 15.20 2.25
CA THR A 230 -10.05 15.80 1.00
C THR A 230 -8.88 15.01 0.40
N GLU A 231 -7.90 14.63 1.23
CA GLU A 231 -6.77 13.81 0.80
C GLU A 231 -7.22 12.43 0.28
N LEU A 232 -8.13 11.75 0.99
CA LEU A 232 -8.64 10.45 0.60
C LEU A 232 -9.39 10.51 -0.74
N ILE A 233 -10.31 11.46 -0.89
CA ILE A 233 -11.09 11.64 -2.13
C ILE A 233 -10.14 11.93 -3.30
N ASN A 234 -9.15 12.81 -3.11
CA ASN A 234 -8.15 13.11 -4.13
C ASN A 234 -7.32 11.87 -4.52
N LYS A 235 -6.91 11.04 -3.56
CA LYS A 235 -6.21 9.80 -3.86
C LYS A 235 -7.08 8.85 -4.67
N ILE A 236 -8.31 8.59 -4.23
CA ILE A 236 -9.21 7.66 -4.93
C ILE A 236 -9.50 8.17 -6.35
N SER A 237 -9.81 9.44 -6.52
CA SER A 237 -10.12 10.02 -7.85
C SER A 237 -8.92 10.01 -8.79
N GLN A 238 -7.71 10.26 -8.29
CA GLN A 238 -6.46 10.12 -9.08
C GLN A 238 -6.23 8.69 -9.54
N MET A 239 -6.51 7.71 -8.68
CA MET A 239 -6.38 6.30 -9.02
C MET A 239 -7.44 5.85 -10.04
N MET A 240 -8.67 6.35 -9.92
CA MET A 240 -9.72 6.16 -10.93
C MET A 240 -9.33 6.77 -12.28
N CYS A 241 -8.73 7.96 -12.28
CA CYS A 241 -8.16 8.59 -13.47
C CYS A 241 -7.13 7.71 -14.16
N THR A 242 -6.18 7.18 -13.39
CA THR A 242 -5.11 6.32 -13.90
C THR A 242 -5.68 5.01 -14.46
N SER A 243 -6.65 4.40 -13.77
CA SER A 243 -7.29 3.14 -14.19
C SER A 243 -8.12 3.29 -15.46
N ASN A 244 -8.81 4.43 -15.61
CA ASN A 244 -9.75 4.67 -16.71
C ASN A 244 -9.16 5.54 -17.83
N CYS A 245 -7.85 5.85 -17.79
CA CYS A 245 -7.16 6.75 -18.72
C CYS A 245 -7.89 8.10 -18.90
N ALA A 246 -8.44 8.65 -17.82
CA ALA A 246 -9.24 9.86 -17.84
C ALA A 246 -8.40 11.13 -17.58
N PRO A 247 -8.78 12.29 -18.14
CA PRO A 247 -7.92 13.48 -18.16
C PRO A 247 -7.85 14.25 -16.83
N SER A 248 -8.89 14.20 -15.99
CA SER A 248 -8.91 14.92 -14.71
C SER A 248 -9.70 14.16 -13.62
N PRO A 249 -9.20 14.12 -12.37
CA PRO A 249 -9.89 13.47 -11.26
C PRO A 249 -11.27 14.07 -10.94
N ASP A 250 -11.49 15.34 -11.27
CA ASP A 250 -12.74 16.06 -11.02
C ASP A 250 -13.95 15.43 -11.74
N MET A 251 -13.71 14.70 -12.83
CA MET A 251 -14.77 13.98 -13.57
C MET A 251 -15.43 12.87 -12.73
N PHE A 252 -14.75 12.39 -11.69
CA PHE A 252 -15.24 11.33 -10.83
C PHE A 252 -15.76 11.84 -9.49
N VAL A 253 -15.56 13.12 -9.15
CA VAL A 253 -15.90 13.68 -7.84
C VAL A 253 -17.17 14.52 -7.94
N TRP A 254 -18.17 14.17 -7.13
CA TRP A 254 -19.46 14.84 -7.07
C TRP A 254 -19.68 15.42 -5.68
N LYS A 255 -20.16 16.66 -5.58
CA LYS A 255 -20.45 17.31 -4.30
C LYS A 255 -21.95 17.38 -4.06
N THR A 256 -22.41 17.01 -2.87
CA THR A 256 -23.83 17.10 -2.49
C THR A 256 -24.01 17.19 -0.97
N SER A 257 -25.18 17.65 -0.50
CA SER A 257 -25.46 17.67 0.94
C SER A 257 -25.61 16.26 1.50
N SER A 258 -25.08 16.02 2.69
CA SER A 258 -25.31 14.77 3.43
C SER A 258 -26.79 14.55 3.79
N ASP A 259 -27.64 15.58 3.72
CA ASP A 259 -29.10 15.44 3.92
C ASP A 259 -29.75 14.46 2.92
N ILE A 260 -29.14 14.28 1.74
CA ILE A 260 -29.63 13.33 0.73
C ILE A 260 -29.71 11.91 1.29
N LEU A 261 -28.84 11.57 2.25
CA LEU A 261 -28.80 10.26 2.91
C LEU A 261 -30.12 9.94 3.63
N HIS A 262 -30.87 10.96 4.10
CA HIS A 262 -32.18 10.75 4.73
C HIS A 262 -33.28 10.38 3.74
N SER A 263 -33.12 10.79 2.48
CA SER A 263 -34.10 10.55 1.41
C SER A 263 -33.87 9.25 0.62
N MET A 264 -32.75 8.57 0.86
CA MET A 264 -32.42 7.33 0.15
C MET A 264 -33.22 6.13 0.66
N PRO A 265 -33.63 5.21 -0.23
CA PRO A 265 -34.40 4.03 0.14
C PRO A 265 -33.58 3.12 1.06
N LYS A 266 -34.12 2.92 2.26
CA LYS A 266 -33.54 2.06 3.28
C LYS A 266 -33.78 0.60 2.89
N THR A 267 -32.80 -0.06 2.29
CA THR A 267 -32.87 -1.50 2.04
C THR A 267 -32.13 -2.23 3.14
N GLY A 268 -32.72 -3.31 3.66
CA GLY A 268 -32.32 -3.98 4.91
C GLY A 268 -31.08 -4.88 4.83
N GLY A 269 -30.22 -4.70 3.82
CA GLY A 269 -28.90 -5.31 3.75
C GLY A 269 -27.86 -4.20 3.81
N SER A 270 -26.69 -4.45 4.40
CA SER A 270 -25.52 -3.63 4.07
C SER A 270 -25.47 -3.53 2.56
N ILE A 271 -25.51 -2.30 2.02
CA ILE A 271 -25.42 -2.01 0.60
C ILE A 271 -26.73 -2.29 -0.16
N GLY A 272 -27.50 -1.21 -0.37
CA GLY A 272 -28.74 -1.20 -1.16
C GLY A 272 -28.54 -0.72 -2.59
N PRO A 273 -29.33 -1.22 -3.56
CA PRO A 273 -29.32 -0.65 -4.90
C PRO A 273 -29.87 0.76 -4.85
N ILE A 274 -29.11 1.70 -5.41
CA ILE A 274 -29.54 3.10 -5.46
C ILE A 274 -30.05 3.39 -6.85
N ASP A 275 -31.29 3.87 -6.91
CA ASP A 275 -31.83 4.43 -8.13
C ASP A 275 -30.99 5.66 -8.48
N THR A 276 -30.09 5.47 -9.43
CA THR A 276 -29.28 6.53 -10.05
C THR A 276 -30.16 7.66 -10.60
N GLY A 277 -31.46 7.42 -10.82
CA GLY A 277 -32.46 8.43 -11.11
C GLY A 277 -32.65 9.47 -10.01
N THR A 278 -32.56 9.11 -8.73
CA THR A 278 -32.65 10.05 -7.60
C THR A 278 -31.38 10.89 -7.47
N ILE A 279 -30.20 10.28 -7.68
CA ILE A 279 -28.90 10.99 -7.77
C ILE A 279 -28.79 11.78 -9.08
N LYS A 280 -29.59 11.51 -10.13
CA LYS A 280 -29.65 12.38 -11.31
C LYS A 280 -30.66 13.52 -11.16
N ARG A 281 -31.82 13.26 -10.54
CA ARG A 281 -32.91 14.24 -10.35
C ARG A 281 -32.60 15.30 -9.31
N ALA A 282 -31.83 14.98 -8.25
CA ALA A 282 -31.34 15.99 -7.30
C ALA A 282 -30.31 16.96 -7.94
N PHE A 283 -29.98 16.78 -9.22
CA PHE A 283 -28.94 17.47 -9.96
C PHE A 283 -29.43 17.99 -11.33
N THR A 284 -30.75 18.11 -11.52
CA THR A 284 -31.42 19.01 -12.49
C THR A 284 -32.19 20.05 -11.72
#